data_AF-A0A2T2SBG7-F1
#
_entry.id   AF-A0A2T2SBG7-F1
#
_cell.length_a   1.000
_cell.length_b   1.000
_cell.length_c   1.000
_cell.angle_alpha   90.00
_cell.angle_beta   90.00
_cell.angle_gamma   90.00
#
_symmetry.space_group_name_H-M   'P 1'
#
loop_
_entity.id
_entity.type
_entity.pdbx_description
1 polymer ?
#
loop_
_entity_poly.entity_id
_entity_poly.type
_entity_poly.pdbx_seq_one_letter_code
_entity_poly.pdbx_strand_id
1 'polypeptide(L)'
;MRIGLVIYGDLDRVSGGYLYDRKLVEHLEGRGDEVIIFAQPERPYPLRVVDNADRSFWDRLRSADLDVLLQDELNHASLALGNYWLRRHLDAPIVAIVHHLRADERRSTLSTAT
;
A
#
# COMPACT_ATOMS: atom_id res chain seq x y z
N MET A 1 6.18 -17.80 2.86
CA MET A 1 4.86 -17.27 3.24
C MET A 1 4.22 -16.62 2.03
N ARG A 2 2.89 -16.50 2.01
CA ARG A 2 2.13 -15.74 1.00
C ARG A 2 1.82 -14.36 1.57
N ILE A 3 2.55 -13.35 1.12
CA ILE A 3 2.53 -12.00 1.68
C ILE A 3 1.81 -11.08 0.71
N GLY A 4 0.71 -10.46 1.14
CA GLY A 4 0.09 -9.38 0.38
C GLY A 4 0.80 -8.05 0.67
N LEU A 5 1.06 -7.24 -0.35
CA LEU A 5 1.64 -5.91 -0.19
C LEU A 5 0.77 -4.86 -0.92
N VAL A 6 0.20 -3.93 -0.16
CA VAL A 6 -0.56 -2.80 -0.71
C VAL A 6 0.34 -1.57 -0.86
N ILE A 7 0.46 -1.09 -2.09
CA ILE A 7 1.22 0.11 -2.46
C ILE A 7 0.37 1.02 -3.35
N TYR A 8 0.78 2.29 -3.48
CA TYR A 8 0.31 3.10 -4.60
C TYR A 8 1.16 2.82 -5.84
N GLY A 9 0.57 2.95 -7.03
CA GLY A 9 1.31 2.92 -8.28
C GLY A 9 1.93 1.55 -8.58
N ASP A 10 3.06 1.57 -9.27
CA ASP A 10 3.72 0.39 -9.84
C ASP A 10 5.16 0.29 -9.33
N LEU A 11 5.57 -0.90 -8.91
CA LEU A 11 6.94 -1.21 -8.49
C LEU A 11 7.95 -0.99 -9.60
N ASP A 12 7.54 -1.10 -10.86
CA ASP A 12 8.42 -0.95 -12.03
C ASP A 12 8.73 0.52 -12.34
N ARG A 13 8.12 1.47 -11.62
CA ARG A 13 8.31 2.89 -11.86
C ARG A 13 9.66 3.36 -11.31
N VAL A 14 10.55 3.75 -12.22
CA VAL A 14 11.97 4.14 -11.96
C VAL A 14 12.12 5.42 -11.10
N SER A 15 11.04 6.15 -10.82
CA SER A 15 11.07 7.29 -9.89
C SER A 15 11.36 6.80 -8.46
N GLY A 16 12.24 7.50 -7.73
CA GLY A 16 12.73 7.06 -6.41
C GLY A 16 11.68 6.84 -5.31
N GLY A 17 10.41 7.18 -5.53
CA GLY A 17 9.32 6.98 -4.58
C GLY A 17 8.99 5.52 -4.23
N TYR A 18 9.45 4.55 -5.02
CA TYR A 18 9.15 3.11 -4.83
C TYR A 18 10.37 2.26 -4.47
N LEU A 19 11.52 2.89 -4.18
CA LEU A 19 12.76 2.18 -3.89
C LEU A 19 12.64 1.30 -2.63
N TYR A 20 11.91 1.78 -1.63
CA TYR A 20 11.69 1.03 -0.39
C TYR A 20 10.88 -0.24 -0.66
N ASP A 21 9.72 -0.12 -1.31
CA ASP A 21 8.84 -1.24 -1.62
C ASP A 21 9.54 -2.30 -2.46
N ARG A 22 10.31 -1.87 -3.48
CA ARG A 22 11.09 -2.80 -4.30
C ARG A 22 12.12 -3.58 -3.47
N LYS A 23 12.89 -2.89 -2.60
CA LYS A 23 13.86 -3.56 -1.73
C LYS A 23 13.19 -4.50 -0.72
N LEU A 24 12.00 -4.14 -0.24
CA LEU A 24 11.21 -4.98 0.66
C LEU A 24 10.79 -6.27 -0.06
N VAL A 25 10.24 -6.16 -1.27
CA VAL A 25 9.85 -7.30 -2.11
C VAL A 25 11.05 -8.19 -2.41
N GLU A 26 12.16 -7.62 -2.92
CA GLU A 26 13.41 -8.35 -3.20
C GLU A 26 13.92 -9.12 -1.97
N HIS A 27 13.84 -8.50 -0.78
CA HIS A 27 14.29 -9.13 0.45
C HIS A 27 13.38 -10.30 0.89
N LEU A 28 12.05 -10.16 0.76
CA LEU A 28 11.09 -11.20 1.12
C LEU A 28 11.19 -12.38 0.14
N GLU A 29 11.18 -12.10 -1.16
CA GLU A 29 11.33 -13.13 -2.20
C GLU A 29 12.69 -13.83 -2.10
N GLY A 30 13.76 -13.09 -1.79
CA GLY A 30 15.09 -13.65 -1.54
C GLY A 30 15.16 -14.60 -0.33
N ARG A 31 14.17 -14.58 0.57
CA ARG A 31 14.01 -15.54 1.68
C ARG A 31 13.07 -16.70 1.36
N GLY A 32 12.52 -16.75 0.15
CA GLY A 32 11.60 -17.80 -0.30
C GLY A 32 10.13 -17.51 -0.01
N ASP A 33 9.79 -16.25 0.30
CA ASP A 33 8.39 -15.82 0.42
C ASP A 33 7.79 -15.47 -0.96
N GLU A 34 6.49 -15.67 -1.13
CA GLU A 34 5.71 -15.21 -2.29
C GLU A 34 5.12 -13.84 -1.94
N VAL A 35 5.36 -12.82 -2.77
CA VAL A 35 4.80 -11.48 -2.56
C VAL A 35 3.76 -11.16 -3.64
N ILE A 36 2.52 -10.89 -3.21
CA ILE A 36 1.39 -10.53 -4.07
C ILE A 36 1.13 -9.03 -3.96
N ILE A 37 1.29 -8.31 -5.07
CA ILE A 37 1.14 -6.86 -5.11
C ILE A 37 -0.32 -6.45 -5.35
N PHE A 38 -0.84 -5.61 -4.46
CA PHE A 38 -2.14 -4.97 -4.55
C PHE A 38 -1.96 -3.46 -4.77
N ALA A 39 -1.74 -3.08 -6.02
CA ALA A 39 -1.55 -1.68 -6.40
C ALA A 39 -2.87 -0.89 -6.36
N GLN A 40 -2.81 0.30 -5.75
CA GLN A 40 -3.86 1.31 -5.84
C GLN A 40 -3.50 2.43 -6.81
N PRO A 41 -4.48 3.05 -7.49
CA PRO A 41 -4.22 4.18 -8.38
C PRO A 41 -3.67 5.38 -7.61
N GLU A 42 -2.64 6.02 -8.16
CA GLU A 42 -2.08 7.24 -7.58
C GLU A 42 -3.03 8.43 -7.88
N ARG A 43 -3.72 8.92 -6.86
CA ARG A 43 -4.67 10.05 -6.98
C ARG A 43 -4.24 11.26 -6.16
N PRO A 44 -4.62 12.50 -6.54
CA PRO A 44 -4.54 13.66 -5.67
C PRO A 44 -5.29 13.40 -4.35
N TYR A 45 -4.76 13.90 -3.24
CA TYR A 45 -5.21 13.56 -1.88
C TYR A 45 -6.74 13.60 -1.62
N PRO A 46 -7.52 14.60 -2.07
CA PRO A 46 -8.97 14.60 -1.81
C PRO A 46 -9.72 13.48 -2.56
N LEU A 47 -9.15 12.94 -3.65
CA LEU A 47 -9.74 11.87 -4.44
C LEU A 47 -9.36 10.48 -3.95
N ARG A 48 -8.42 10.33 -3.00
CA ARG A 48 -7.98 9.01 -2.48
C ARG A 48 -9.06 8.32 -1.66
N VAL A 49 -9.92 9.10 -0.98
CA VAL A 49 -10.99 8.54 -0.15
C VAL A 49 -11.99 7.72 -0.98
N VAL A 50 -12.18 8.06 -2.27
CA VAL A 50 -13.11 7.33 -3.14
C VAL A 50 -12.68 5.89 -3.41
N ASP A 51 -11.38 5.59 -3.26
CA ASP A 51 -10.85 4.23 -3.46
C ASP A 51 -11.37 3.26 -2.39
N ASN A 52 -11.82 3.76 -1.23
CA ASN A 52 -12.50 2.93 -0.23
C ASN A 52 -13.79 2.29 -0.77
N ALA A 53 -14.40 2.85 -1.83
CA ALA A 53 -15.60 2.31 -2.45
C ALA A 53 -15.31 1.25 -3.54
N ASP A 54 -14.05 0.97 -3.86
CA ASP A 54 -13.67 -0.02 -4.86
C ASP A 54 -13.86 -1.45 -4.33
N ARG A 55 -15.06 -1.99 -4.52
CA ARG A 55 -15.40 -3.37 -4.13
C ARG A 55 -14.49 -4.40 -4.79
N SER A 56 -14.05 -4.16 -6.02
CA SER A 56 -13.21 -5.12 -6.74
C SER A 56 -11.84 -5.28 -6.09
N PHE A 57 -11.27 -4.18 -5.59
CA PHE A 57 -10.03 -4.19 -4.82
C PHE A 57 -10.19 -4.97 -3.50
N TRP A 58 -11.27 -4.72 -2.76
CA TRP A 58 -11.54 -5.40 -1.50
C TRP A 58 -11.83 -6.89 -1.66
N ASP A 59 -12.58 -7.28 -2.69
CA ASP A 59 -12.85 -8.69 -2.98
C ASP A 59 -11.57 -9.43 -3.38
N ARG A 60 -10.69 -8.78 -4.16
CA ARG A 60 -9.36 -9.33 -4.46
C ARG A 60 -8.55 -9.58 -3.19
N LEU A 61 -8.46 -8.58 -2.30
CA LEU A 61 -7.76 -8.72 -1.03
C LEU A 61 -8.36 -9.84 -0.16
N ARG A 62 -9.69 -9.90 -0.05
CA ARG A 62 -10.39 -10.93 0.73
C ARG A 62 -10.16 -12.34 0.19
N SER A 63 -10.18 -12.49 -1.13
CA SER A 63 -10.01 -13.79 -1.80
C SER A 63 -8.55 -14.26 -1.84
N ALA A 64 -7.61 -13.41 -1.46
CA ALA A 64 -6.21 -13.77 -1.43
C ALA A 64 -5.95 -14.63 -0.20
N ASP A 65 -5.50 -15.85 -0.44
CA ASP A 65 -5.01 -16.75 0.60
C ASP A 65 -3.62 -16.28 1.03
N LEU A 66 -3.62 -15.42 2.06
CA LEU A 66 -2.46 -14.70 2.58
C LEU A 66 -2.13 -15.15 4.00
N ASP A 67 -0.85 -15.23 4.32
CA ASP A 67 -0.37 -15.39 5.69
C ASP A 67 -0.28 -14.04 6.43
N VAL A 68 -0.09 -12.94 5.70
CA VAL A 68 -0.02 -11.56 6.22
C VAL A 68 -0.30 -10.54 5.12
N LEU A 69 -0.97 -9.45 5.46
CA LEU A 69 -1.18 -8.30 4.58
C LEU A 69 -0.41 -7.08 5.08
N LEU A 70 0.62 -6.69 4.33
CA LEU A 70 1.41 -5.49 4.51
C LEU A 70 0.73 -4.31 3.82
N GLN A 71 0.64 -3.17 4.49
CA GLN A 71 0.05 -1.94 3.94
C GLN A 71 1.01 -0.76 4.15
N ASP A 72 1.45 -0.11 3.08
CA ASP A 72 2.22 1.14 3.19
C ASP A 72 1.35 2.24 3.80
N GLU A 73 1.86 2.94 4.83
CA GLU A 73 1.23 4.09 5.49
C GLU A 73 0.71 5.14 4.50
N LEU A 74 1.39 5.38 3.38
CA LEU A 74 0.97 6.37 2.41
C LEU A 74 -0.46 6.12 1.91
N ASN A 75 -0.90 4.85 1.88
CA ASN A 75 -2.25 4.41 1.48
C ASN A 75 -3.34 4.66 2.53
N HIS A 76 -3.04 5.26 3.68
CA HIS A 76 -3.99 5.43 4.79
C HIS A 76 -5.32 6.06 4.36
N ALA A 77 -5.31 7.07 3.48
CA ALA A 77 -6.53 7.74 3.03
C ALA A 77 -7.47 6.81 2.22
N SER A 78 -6.90 5.90 1.44
CA SER A 78 -7.64 4.94 0.62
C SER A 78 -7.99 3.65 1.36
N LEU A 79 -7.39 3.41 2.52
CA LEU A 79 -7.56 2.18 3.31
C LEU A 79 -8.34 2.38 4.63
N ALA A 80 -8.41 3.60 5.17
CA ALA A 80 -8.91 3.84 6.53
C ALA A 80 -10.32 3.31 6.79
N LEU A 81 -11.26 3.50 5.85
CA LEU A 81 -12.63 3.03 6.02
C LEU A 81 -12.76 1.55 5.66
N GLY A 82 -12.14 1.12 4.55
CA GLY A 82 -12.21 -0.27 4.10
C GLY A 82 -11.53 -1.25 5.04
N ASN A 83 -10.48 -0.84 5.76
CA ASN A 83 -9.80 -1.69 6.75
C ASN A 83 -10.72 -2.15 7.89
N TYR A 84 -11.75 -1.37 8.26
CA TYR A 84 -12.72 -1.81 9.27
C TYR A 84 -13.53 -3.01 8.79
N TRP A 85 -13.90 -3.03 7.52
CA TRP A 85 -14.56 -4.17 6.89
C TRP A 85 -13.57 -5.32 6.66
N LEU A 86 -12.39 -5.04 6.11
CA LEU A 86 -11.40 -6.05 5.74
C LEU A 86 -10.92 -6.86 6.95
N ARG A 87 -10.70 -6.21 8.11
CA ARG A 87 -10.32 -6.91 9.37
C ARG A 87 -11.33 -7.96 9.84
N ARG A 88 -12.58 -7.91 9.36
CA ARG A 88 -13.63 -8.89 9.70
C ARG A 88 -13.78 -10.00 8.67
N HIS A 89 -13.16 -9.86 7.50
CA HIS A 89 -13.35 -10.74 6.35
C HIS A 89 -12.06 -11.35 5.82
N LEU A 90 -10.90 -10.87 6.27
CA LEU A 90 -9.60 -11.40 5.95
C LEU A 90 -9.11 -12.25 7.12
N ASP A 91 -8.74 -13.50 6.83
CA ASP A 91 -8.23 -14.46 7.83
C ASP A 91 -6.72 -14.28 8.12
N ALA A 92 -6.15 -13.13 7.74
CA ALA A 92 -4.74 -12.80 7.87
C ALA A 92 -4.53 -11.51 8.66
N PRO A 93 -3.43 -11.39 9.43
CA PRO A 93 -3.07 -10.15 10.12
C PRO A 93 -2.78 -9.03 9.11
N ILE A 94 -3.26 -7.83 9.41
CA ILE A 94 -2.97 -6.61 8.66
C ILE A 94 -1.89 -5.82 9.42
N VAL A 95 -0.75 -5.58 8.77
CA VAL A 95 0.41 -4.88 9.32
C VAL A 95 0.70 -3.63 8.50
N ALA A 96 0.72 -2.47 9.16
CA ALA A 96 1.10 -1.22 8.52
C ALA A 96 2.62 -1.06 8.52
N ILE A 97 3.19 -0.66 7.38
CA ILE A 97 4.61 -0.33 7.24
C ILE A 97 4.74 1.18 7.19
N VAL A 98 5.39 1.74 8.20
CA VAL A 98 5.68 3.17 8.29
C VAL A 98 7.17 3.36 8.06
N HIS A 99 7.54 3.63 6.81
CA HIS A 99 8.94 3.96 6.45
C HIS A 99 9.14 5.47 6.23
N HIS A 100 8.06 6.20 5.96
CA HIS A 100 8.06 7.65 5.81
C HIS A 100 6.77 8.23 6.41
N LEU A 101 6.86 8.96 7.52
CA LEU A 101 5.71 9.68 8.06
C LEU A 101 5.47 10.93 7.22
N ARG A 102 4.43 10.95 6.38
CA ARG A 102 4.08 12.15 5.62
C ARG A 102 3.84 13.39 6.51
N ALA A 103 3.42 13.18 7.75
CA ALA A 103 3.24 14.24 8.74
C ALA A 103 4.56 14.89 9.21
N ASP A 104 5.68 14.16 9.12
CA ASP A 104 7.02 14.63 9.51
C ASP A 104 7.90 14.94 8.28
N GLU A 105 7.32 14.83 7.09
CA GLU A 105 7.91 15.33 5.87
C GLU A 105 8.02 16.85 6.02
N ARG A 106 9.25 17.36 6.21
CA ARG A 106 9.51 18.80 6.09
C ARG A 106 9.04 19.19 4.71
N ARG A 107 7.89 19.87 4.62
CA ARG A 107 7.44 20.50 3.38
C ARG A 107 8.55 21.43 2.96
N SER A 108 9.37 20.99 2.02
CA SER A 108 10.25 21.88 1.31
C SER A 108 9.31 22.84 0.58
N THR A 109 9.25 24.08 1.07
CA THR A 109 8.68 25.20 0.33
C THR A 109 9.60 25.51 -0.86
N LEU A 110 9.76 24.56 -1.77
CA LEU A 110 10.35 24.79 -3.07
C LEU A 110 9.21 25.09 -4.04
N SER A 111 8.89 26.37 -4.01
CA SER A 111 8.46 27.24 -5.10
C SER A 111 7.39 26.69 -6.05
N THR A 112 6.22 27.31 -5.95
CA THR A 112 5.57 27.86 -7.14
C THR A 112 6.63 28.63 -7.93
N ALA A 113 7.09 28.09 -9.04
CA ALA A 113 7.82 28.85 -10.04
C ALA A 113 7.43 28.31 -11.42
N THR A 114 6.56 29.10 -12.05
CA THR A 114 6.23 29.19 -13.49
C THR A 114 5.69 27.95 -14.19
#